data_AF-K5VQX5-F1
#
_entry.id   AF-K5VQX5-F1
#
_cell.length_a   1.000
_cell.length_b   1.000
_cell.length_c   1.000
_cell.angle_alpha   90.00
_cell.angle_beta   90.00
_cell.angle_gamma   90.00
#
_symmetry.space_group_name_H-M   'P 1'
#
loop_
_entity.id
_entity.type
_entity.pdbx_description
1 polymer ?
#
loop_
_entity_poly.entity_id
_entity_poly.type
_entity_poly.pdbx_seq_one_letter_code
_entity_poly.pdbx_strand_id
1 'polypeptide(L)'
;MKKRQGHQSTHAIQLKFEASVVQYVNWLAQAMKATQDTKHGKRLKAAVPLYGPRFVPPMFDDISLREAAPIIEPEAAYLKPITTVHPVFFPELKHCPRDNTHENMVWDGWTSTGSCEIHGLLCEEKALGFQLRCSDCAEEKKRKNGDKSIIHCYATTNELFWQNWEHWEIPGMSLIAISVSKHQLREEQIRYLVSFGGQLLHASCSISLYSCVSRYRHLQ
;
A
#
# COMPACT_ATOMS: atom_id res chain seq x y z
N MET A 1 13.62 -27.64 -4.72
CA MET A 1 13.13 -26.40 -4.08
C MET A 1 13.78 -25.21 -4.76
N LYS A 2 13.03 -24.42 -5.55
CA LYS A 2 13.56 -23.16 -6.12
C LYS A 2 13.60 -22.11 -5.01
N LYS A 3 14.79 -21.71 -4.58
CA LYS A 3 15.01 -20.55 -3.71
C LYS A 3 14.50 -19.29 -4.44
N ARG A 4 13.36 -18.74 -4.01
CA ARG A 4 13.01 -17.34 -4.30
C ARG A 4 13.86 -16.45 -3.38
N GLN A 5 15.18 -16.40 -3.63
CA GLN A 5 16.09 -15.46 -2.97
C GLN A 5 16.31 -14.30 -3.96
N GLY A 6 15.82 -13.10 -3.64
CA GLY A 6 16.12 -11.92 -4.47
C GLY A 6 15.39 -10.62 -4.16
N HIS A 7 14.34 -10.59 -3.32
CA HIS A 7 13.47 -9.39 -3.21
C HIS A 7 13.28 -8.85 -1.78
N GLN A 8 13.97 -9.41 -0.77
CA GLN A 8 13.81 -9.00 0.63
C GLN A 8 15.05 -8.21 1.10
N SER A 9 14.84 -7.20 1.95
CA SER A 9 15.95 -6.48 2.59
C SER A 9 16.84 -7.41 3.38
N THR A 10 18.15 -7.29 3.21
CA THR A 10 19.14 -7.77 4.17
C THR A 10 19.78 -6.61 4.96
N HIS A 11 19.46 -5.36 4.60
CA HIS A 11 20.03 -4.17 5.22
C HIS A 11 19.40 -3.90 6.59
N ALA A 12 20.23 -3.92 7.64
CA ALA A 12 19.76 -3.87 9.03
C ALA A 12 18.98 -2.59 9.37
N ILE A 13 19.43 -1.43 8.90
CA ILE A 13 18.75 -0.15 9.18
C ILE A 13 17.40 -0.09 8.45
N GLN A 14 17.32 -0.65 7.25
CA GLN A 14 16.05 -0.75 6.53
C GLN A 14 15.07 -1.67 7.26
N LEU A 15 15.54 -2.80 7.79
CA LEU A 15 14.70 -3.70 8.60
C LEU A 15 14.21 -3.03 9.89
N LYS A 16 15.03 -2.18 10.53
CA LYS A 16 14.60 -1.38 11.69
C LYS A 16 13.48 -0.40 11.30
N PHE A 17 13.63 0.31 10.17
CA PHE A 17 12.60 1.21 9.67
C PHE A 17 11.31 0.46 9.33
N GLU A 18 11.40 -0.68 8.64
CA GLU A 18 10.27 -1.58 8.36
C GLU A 18 9.56 -2.02 9.66
N ALA A 19 10.31 -2.41 10.68
CA ALA A 19 9.76 -2.82 11.98
C ALA A 19 9.04 -1.67 12.69
N SER A 20 9.59 -0.45 12.66
CA SER A 20 8.95 0.74 13.22
C SER A 20 7.63 1.07 12.52
N VAL A 21 7.58 0.94 11.19
CA VAL A 21 6.34 1.12 10.40
C VAL A 21 5.30 0.06 10.81
N VAL A 22 5.67 -1.22 10.86
CA VAL A 22 4.77 -2.30 11.29
C VAL A 22 4.23 -2.06 12.70
N GLN A 23 5.09 -1.65 13.64
CA GLN A 23 4.69 -1.35 15.02
C GLN A 23 3.69 -0.20 15.07
N TYR A 24 3.95 0.89 14.33
CA TYR A 24 3.04 2.03 14.24
C TYR A 24 1.68 1.63 13.66
N VAL A 25 1.66 0.87 12.56
CA VAL A 25 0.42 0.46 11.90
C VAL A 25 -0.38 -0.51 12.77
N ASN A 26 0.28 -1.44 13.47
CA ASN A 26 -0.37 -2.31 14.44
C ASN A 26 -1.01 -1.50 15.59
N TRP A 27 -0.27 -0.55 16.14
CA TRP A 27 -0.79 0.35 17.17
C TRP A 27 -1.98 1.16 16.67
N LEU A 28 -1.88 1.72 15.46
CA LEU A 28 -2.95 2.49 14.82
C LEU A 28 -4.20 1.63 14.62
N ALA A 29 -4.04 0.41 14.11
CA ALA A 29 -5.14 -0.54 13.94
C ALA A 29 -5.83 -0.90 15.27
N GLN A 30 -5.06 -1.10 16.34
CA GLN A 30 -5.59 -1.36 17.67
C GLN A 30 -6.35 -0.15 18.23
N ALA A 31 -5.77 1.05 18.10
CA ALA A 31 -6.40 2.30 18.52
C ALA A 31 -7.73 2.56 17.78
N MET A 32 -7.81 2.16 16.50
CA MET A 32 -9.04 2.24 15.70
C MET A 32 -10.06 1.14 16.01
N LYS A 33 -9.63 -0.06 16.43
CA LYS A 33 -10.53 -1.15 16.84
C LYS A 33 -11.17 -0.92 18.21
N ALA A 34 -10.39 -0.53 19.22
CA ALA A 34 -10.87 -0.21 20.57
C ALA A 34 -11.90 0.94 20.61
N THR A 35 -12.01 1.62 19.49
CA THR A 35 -12.86 2.78 19.22
C THR A 35 -14.26 2.40 18.72
N GLN A 36 -14.42 1.23 18.09
CA GLN A 36 -15.67 0.78 17.46
C GLN A 36 -16.71 0.26 18.46
N ASP A 37 -16.32 -0.07 19.70
CA ASP A 37 -17.21 -0.58 20.75
C ASP A 37 -18.11 0.48 21.41
N THR A 38 -18.05 1.75 20.96
CA THR A 38 -18.88 2.83 21.51
C THR A 38 -19.87 3.33 20.45
N LYS A 39 -21.15 3.48 20.84
CA LYS A 39 -22.28 3.90 19.97
C LYS A 39 -22.03 5.16 19.13
N HIS A 40 -21.00 5.94 19.47
CA HIS A 40 -20.39 6.97 18.63
C HIS A 40 -18.90 6.65 18.55
N GLY A 41 -18.44 6.08 17.45
CA GLY A 41 -17.06 5.60 17.31
C GLY A 41 -16.05 6.66 17.78
N LYS A 42 -15.27 6.33 18.81
CA LYS A 42 -14.24 7.20 19.37
C LYS A 42 -13.16 7.53 18.35
N ARG A 43 -13.27 8.65 17.65
CA ARG A 43 -12.24 9.10 16.69
C ARG A 43 -10.85 9.14 17.35
N LEU A 44 -9.81 8.82 16.58
CA LEU A 44 -8.42 8.99 17.01
C LEU A 44 -8.24 10.38 17.61
N LYS A 45 -7.48 10.50 18.71
CA LYS A 45 -7.21 11.81 19.32
C LYS A 45 -6.54 12.69 18.28
N ALA A 46 -6.94 13.96 18.19
CA ALA A 46 -6.39 14.90 17.22
C ALA A 46 -4.85 15.08 17.33
N ALA A 47 -4.27 14.81 18.51
CA ALA A 47 -2.83 14.83 18.73
C ALA A 47 -2.06 13.63 18.15
N VAL A 48 -2.76 12.59 17.68
CA VAL A 48 -2.13 11.43 17.06
C VAL A 48 -1.82 11.76 15.60
N PRO A 49 -0.55 11.74 15.18
CA PRO A 49 -0.21 11.92 13.78
C PRO A 49 -0.72 10.74 12.97
N LEU A 50 -1.37 11.04 11.84
CA LEU A 50 -1.77 10.07 10.84
C LEU A 50 -0.67 9.98 9.77
N TYR A 51 0.18 8.97 9.91
CA TYR A 51 1.20 8.64 8.92
C TYR A 51 0.70 7.53 7.98
N GLY A 52 1.27 7.48 6.78
CA GLY A 52 0.97 6.47 5.77
C GLY A 52 -0.08 6.93 4.76
N PRO A 53 -0.45 6.06 3.80
CA PRO A 53 0.01 4.67 3.60
C PRO A 53 1.48 4.53 3.17
N ARG A 54 2.07 5.60 2.62
CA ARG A 54 3.48 5.68 2.21
C ARG A 54 4.31 6.34 3.32
N PHE A 55 5.29 5.61 3.84
CA PHE A 55 6.19 6.05 4.90
C PHE A 55 7.54 6.42 4.29
N VAL A 56 7.88 7.70 4.36
CA VAL A 56 9.15 8.23 3.88
C VAL A 56 10.09 8.37 5.08
N PRO A 57 11.32 7.82 5.02
CA PRO A 57 12.30 8.04 6.08
C PRO A 57 12.66 9.54 6.16
N PRO A 58 13.03 10.07 7.34
CA PRO A 58 13.49 11.44 7.46
C PRO A 58 14.68 11.70 6.53
N MET A 59 14.61 12.77 5.74
CA MET A 59 15.70 13.16 4.87
C MET A 59 16.76 13.93 5.66
N PHE A 60 17.97 14.03 5.12
CA PHE A 60 19.07 14.78 5.73
C PHE A 60 18.68 16.20 6.15
N ASP A 61 17.93 16.90 5.29
CA ASP A 61 17.48 18.26 5.55
C ASP A 61 16.51 18.31 6.75
N ASP A 62 15.64 17.31 6.89
CA ASP A 62 14.71 17.20 8.02
C ASP A 62 15.46 17.06 9.35
N ILE A 63 16.55 16.28 9.35
CA ILE A 63 17.37 16.05 10.55
C ILE A 63 18.16 17.32 10.89
N SER A 64 18.75 17.95 9.87
CA SER A 64 19.56 19.17 10.04
C SER A 64 18.74 20.37 10.52
N LEU A 65 17.46 20.44 10.15
CA LEU A 65 16.55 21.47 10.63
C LEU A 65 16.04 21.23 12.05
N ARG A 66 16.05 19.98 12.54
CA ARG A 66 15.51 19.60 13.85
C ARG A 66 16.57 19.53 14.95
N GLU A 67 17.83 19.30 14.58
CA GLU A 67 18.92 19.06 15.53
C GLU A 67 20.04 20.08 15.35
N ALA A 68 20.54 20.65 16.45
CA ALA A 68 21.63 21.64 16.42
C ALA A 68 22.99 21.03 16.04
N ALA A 69 23.16 19.71 16.22
CA ALA A 69 24.37 18.95 15.89
C ALA A 69 23.98 17.53 15.42
N PRO A 70 23.48 17.39 14.18
CA PRO A 70 22.92 16.14 13.70
C PRO A 70 24.01 15.08 13.49
N ILE A 71 23.78 13.87 14.01
CA ILE A 71 24.61 12.70 13.69
C ILE A 71 24.05 12.10 12.41
N ILE A 72 24.68 12.44 11.28
CA ILE A 72 24.25 11.95 9.97
C ILE A 72 24.87 10.57 9.73
N GLU A 73 24.04 9.53 9.81
CA GLU A 73 24.38 8.20 9.33
C GLU A 73 24.07 8.10 7.82
N PRO A 74 25.08 8.01 6.94
CA PRO A 74 24.84 7.99 5.49
C PRO A 74 23.95 6.82 5.06
N GLU A 75 23.99 5.71 5.79
CA GLU A 75 23.17 4.52 5.54
C GLU A 75 21.67 4.77 5.77
N ALA A 76 21.31 5.74 6.62
CA ALA A 76 19.94 6.18 6.84
C ALA A 76 19.42 7.04 5.68
N ALA A 77 20.31 7.72 4.94
CA ALA A 77 19.94 8.55 3.79
C ALA A 77 19.49 7.74 2.57
N TYR A 78 19.84 6.45 2.50
CA TYR A 78 19.47 5.54 1.41
C TYR A 78 18.28 4.62 1.76
N LEU A 79 17.58 4.92 2.85
CA LEU A 79 16.38 4.16 3.19
C LEU A 79 15.32 4.31 2.11
N LYS A 80 14.81 3.18 1.62
CA LYS A 80 13.72 3.17 0.65
C LYS A 80 12.41 3.48 1.36
N PRO A 81 11.55 4.37 0.82
CA PRO A 81 10.19 4.55 1.30
C PRO A 81 9.42 3.23 1.33
N ILE A 82 8.48 3.11 2.27
CA ILE A 82 7.69 1.91 2.48
C ILE A 82 6.21 2.23 2.28
N THR A 83 5.59 1.60 1.29
CA THR A 83 4.14 1.64 1.07
C THR A 83 3.49 0.45 1.78
N THR A 84 2.60 0.73 2.71
CA THR A 84 1.93 -0.30 3.51
C THR A 84 0.54 -0.59 2.98
N VAL A 85 0.33 -1.82 2.47
CA VAL A 85 -0.99 -2.29 2.04
C VAL A 85 -1.68 -2.98 3.21
N HIS A 86 -2.42 -2.20 4.00
CA HIS A 86 -3.06 -2.64 5.25
C HIS A 86 -4.52 -2.15 5.32
N PRO A 87 -5.46 -2.90 5.94
CA PRO A 87 -6.88 -2.53 6.04
C PRO A 87 -7.20 -1.18 6.71
N VAL A 88 -6.25 -0.60 7.44
CA VAL A 88 -6.39 0.76 7.99
C VAL A 88 -6.35 1.81 6.89
N PHE A 89 -5.54 1.59 5.86
CA PHE A 89 -5.38 2.53 4.75
C PHE A 89 -6.24 2.16 3.55
N PHE A 90 -6.45 0.86 3.32
CA PHE A 90 -7.16 0.33 2.17
C PHE A 90 -8.21 -0.71 2.56
N PRO A 91 -9.24 -0.32 3.35
CA PRO A 91 -10.30 -1.24 3.78
C PRO A 91 -11.09 -1.85 2.61
N GLU A 92 -11.18 -1.14 1.49
CA GLU A 92 -11.89 -1.53 0.28
C GLU A 92 -11.25 -2.71 -0.49
N LEU A 93 -9.99 -3.05 -0.21
CA LEU A 93 -9.31 -4.22 -0.80
C LEU A 93 -9.85 -5.57 -0.27
N LYS A 94 -10.86 -5.55 0.60
CA LYS A 94 -11.41 -6.73 1.27
C LYS A 94 -12.37 -7.49 0.36
N HIS A 95 -11.88 -8.08 -0.73
CA HIS A 95 -12.62 -9.01 -1.58
C HIS A 95 -11.76 -10.16 -2.08
N CYS A 96 -12.43 -11.24 -2.45
CA CYS A 96 -11.79 -12.43 -2.99
C CYS A 96 -11.39 -12.18 -4.45
N PRO A 97 -10.11 -12.33 -4.82
CA PRO A 97 -9.66 -12.12 -6.20
C PRO A 97 -10.27 -13.09 -7.23
N ARG A 98 -10.86 -14.21 -6.77
CA ARG A 98 -11.42 -15.25 -7.65
C ARG A 98 -12.87 -15.00 -8.05
N ASP A 99 -13.70 -14.53 -7.12
CA ASP A 99 -15.15 -14.38 -7.29
C ASP A 99 -15.66 -12.95 -7.02
N ASN A 100 -14.76 -12.04 -6.66
CA ASN A 100 -15.03 -10.64 -6.34
C ASN A 100 -16.06 -10.44 -5.20
N THR A 101 -16.22 -11.42 -4.30
CA THR A 101 -17.12 -11.32 -3.15
C THR A 101 -16.42 -10.79 -1.91
N HIS A 102 -17.16 -10.06 -1.08
CA HIS A 102 -16.65 -9.42 0.15
C HIS A 102 -16.96 -10.21 1.44
N GLU A 103 -18.01 -11.04 1.43
CA GLU A 103 -18.64 -11.56 2.66
C GLU A 103 -17.73 -12.51 3.44
N ASN A 104 -17.00 -13.38 2.74
CA ASN A 104 -16.22 -14.46 3.35
C ASN A 104 -14.70 -14.19 3.39
N MET A 105 -14.32 -12.93 3.25
CA MET A 105 -12.92 -12.48 3.32
C MET A 105 -12.55 -12.04 4.74
N VAL A 106 -11.39 -12.48 5.21
CA VAL A 106 -10.83 -12.12 6.52
C VAL A 106 -9.38 -11.68 6.37
N TRP A 107 -9.02 -10.58 7.02
CA TRP A 107 -7.64 -10.14 7.13
C TRP A 107 -6.90 -10.99 8.17
N ASP A 108 -5.78 -11.60 7.78
CA ASP A 108 -5.15 -12.73 8.47
C ASP A 108 -3.73 -12.41 9.01
N GLY A 109 -3.33 -11.14 9.01
CA GLY A 109 -2.04 -10.69 9.54
C GLY A 109 -1.06 -10.21 8.47
N TRP A 110 0.14 -9.83 8.90
CA TRP A 110 1.23 -9.45 8.00
C TRP A 110 1.74 -10.66 7.20
N THR A 111 2.22 -10.43 5.98
CA THR A 111 2.83 -11.48 5.16
C THR A 111 4.15 -11.96 5.77
N SER A 112 4.37 -13.28 5.82
CA SER A 112 5.58 -13.89 6.40
C SER A 112 6.84 -13.71 5.57
N THR A 113 6.71 -13.34 4.29
CA THR A 113 7.82 -13.17 3.34
C THR A 113 8.58 -11.85 3.50
N GLY A 114 8.14 -10.96 4.39
CA GLY A 114 8.72 -9.63 4.56
C GLY A 114 8.34 -8.63 3.47
N SER A 115 9.04 -7.50 3.43
CA SER A 115 8.85 -6.47 2.41
C SER A 115 9.25 -6.96 1.01
N CYS A 116 8.53 -6.47 0.01
CA CYS A 116 8.84 -6.70 -1.40
C CYS A 116 9.36 -5.39 -2.02
N GLU A 117 10.39 -5.48 -2.85
CA GLU A 117 10.85 -4.30 -3.62
C GLU A 117 9.84 -3.96 -4.72
N ILE A 118 9.57 -2.66 -4.87
CA ILE A 118 8.69 -2.11 -5.91
C ILE A 118 9.44 -0.99 -6.62
N HIS A 119 9.39 -1.00 -7.94
CA HIS A 119 9.95 0.06 -8.76
C HIS A 119 8.94 1.20 -8.90
N GLY A 120 9.11 2.25 -8.11
CA GLY A 120 8.35 3.49 -8.27
C GLY A 120 8.83 4.29 -9.49
N LEU A 121 8.01 5.24 -9.94
CA LEU A 121 8.36 6.11 -11.07
C LEU A 121 9.50 7.09 -10.74
N LEU A 122 9.56 7.54 -9.48
CA LEU A 122 10.53 8.56 -9.01
C LEU A 122 11.66 7.96 -8.17
N CYS A 123 11.36 6.92 -7.38
CA CYS A 123 12.32 6.27 -6.52
C CYS A 123 11.98 4.79 -6.35
N GLU A 124 13.01 4.01 -6.02
CA GLU A 124 12.83 2.64 -5.54
C GLU A 124 12.10 2.64 -4.20
N GLU A 125 11.10 1.78 -4.08
CA GLU A 125 10.26 1.68 -2.89
C GLU A 125 10.18 0.24 -2.42
N LYS A 126 9.58 0.07 -1.25
CA LYS A 126 9.20 -1.23 -0.72
C LYS A 126 7.74 -1.28 -0.39
N ALA A 127 7.13 -2.45 -0.51
CA ALA A 127 5.81 -2.69 0.01
C ALA A 127 5.79 -3.69 1.15
N LEU A 128 4.98 -3.39 2.16
CA LEU A 128 4.58 -4.31 3.20
C LEU A 128 3.14 -4.73 2.96
N GLY A 129 2.92 -6.03 2.81
CA GLY A 129 1.61 -6.60 2.55
C GLY A 129 0.94 -7.15 3.81
N PHE A 130 -0.38 -7.08 3.81
CA PHE A 130 -1.24 -7.87 4.68
C PHE A 130 -1.82 -9.08 3.91
N GLN A 131 -2.09 -10.16 4.65
CA GLN A 131 -2.68 -11.38 4.14
C GLN A 131 -4.20 -11.33 4.25
N LEU A 132 -4.86 -11.81 3.21
CA LEU A 132 -6.30 -12.02 3.10
C LEU A 132 -6.57 -13.51 2.99
N ARG A 133 -7.64 -13.97 3.62
CA ARG A 133 -8.10 -15.36 3.56
C ARG A 133 -9.57 -15.41 3.17
N CYS A 134 -9.90 -16.23 2.16
CA CYS A 134 -11.26 -16.53 1.75
C CYS A 134 -11.71 -17.85 2.41
N SER A 135 -12.76 -17.80 3.22
CA SER A 135 -13.32 -18.99 3.87
C SER A 135 -13.95 -19.96 2.87
N ASP A 136 -14.63 -19.45 1.83
CA ASP A 136 -15.27 -20.30 0.81
C ASP A 136 -14.25 -21.08 -0.01
N CYS A 137 -13.19 -20.40 -0.47
CA CYS A 137 -12.07 -21.05 -1.15
C CYS A 137 -11.37 -22.06 -0.24
N ALA A 138 -11.30 -21.81 1.07
CA ALA A 138 -10.71 -22.75 2.03
C ALA A 138 -11.57 -24.01 2.18
N GLU A 139 -12.90 -23.87 2.24
CA GLU A 139 -13.83 -25.01 2.29
C GLU A 139 -13.87 -25.79 0.98
N GLU A 140 -13.87 -25.12 -0.18
CA GLU A 140 -13.79 -25.79 -1.49
C GLU A 140 -12.50 -26.60 -1.60
N LYS A 141 -11.37 -26.05 -1.14
CA LYS A 141 -10.09 -26.75 -1.10
C LYS A 141 -10.15 -28.01 -0.24
N LYS A 142 -10.82 -27.98 0.92
CA LYS A 142 -11.03 -29.17 1.76
C LYS A 142 -11.88 -30.21 1.03
N ARG A 143 -12.98 -29.81 0.38
CA ARG A 143 -13.87 -30.71 -0.37
C ARG A 143 -13.18 -31.40 -1.54
N LYS A 144 -12.23 -30.73 -2.19
CA LYS A 144 -11.43 -31.29 -3.30
C LYS A 144 -10.10 -31.91 -2.83
N ASN A 145 -10.05 -32.45 -1.62
CA ASN A 145 -8.88 -33.16 -1.07
C ASN A 145 -7.57 -32.35 -1.14
N GLY A 146 -7.64 -31.05 -0.86
CA GLY A 146 -6.46 -30.19 -0.80
C GLY A 146 -5.90 -29.80 -2.16
N ASP A 147 -6.74 -29.76 -3.21
CA ASP A 147 -6.34 -29.34 -4.55
C ASP A 147 -5.49 -28.06 -4.50
N LYS A 148 -4.28 -28.17 -5.06
CA LYS A 148 -3.29 -27.09 -5.08
C LYS A 148 -3.70 -25.96 -6.01
N SER A 149 -4.59 -26.21 -6.97
CA SER A 149 -5.14 -25.18 -7.85
C SER A 149 -5.97 -24.14 -7.09
N ILE A 150 -6.59 -24.54 -5.98
CA ILE A 150 -7.42 -23.64 -5.16
C ILE A 150 -6.53 -22.88 -4.18
N ILE A 151 -6.45 -21.58 -4.42
CA ILE A 151 -5.80 -20.60 -3.57
C ILE A 151 -6.89 -19.98 -2.68
N HIS A 152 -6.62 -19.92 -1.38
CA HIS A 152 -7.53 -19.32 -0.39
C HIS A 152 -6.86 -18.26 0.47
N CYS A 153 -5.52 -18.17 0.44
CA CYS A 153 -4.75 -17.10 1.09
C CYS A 153 -4.08 -16.26 0.01
N TYR A 154 -4.29 -14.96 0.09
CA TYR A 154 -3.76 -13.96 -0.84
C TYR A 154 -2.92 -12.96 -0.06
N ALA A 155 -1.72 -12.69 -0.52
CA ALA A 155 -0.91 -11.59 -0.02
C ALA A 155 -1.17 -10.37 -0.90
N THR A 156 -1.42 -9.22 -0.30
CA THR A 156 -1.61 -7.95 -1.03
C THR A 156 -0.36 -7.45 -1.76
N THR A 157 0.80 -8.06 -1.52
CA THR A 157 2.04 -7.85 -2.28
C THR A 157 2.27 -8.88 -3.39
N ASN A 158 1.36 -9.85 -3.55
CA ASN A 158 1.47 -10.90 -4.56
C ASN A 158 0.66 -10.51 -5.81
N GLU A 159 1.24 -10.74 -6.98
CA GLU A 159 0.61 -10.55 -8.30
C GLU A 159 -0.75 -11.27 -8.41
N LEU A 160 -0.90 -12.45 -7.81
CA LEU A 160 -2.15 -13.22 -7.84
C LEU A 160 -3.33 -12.49 -7.18
N PHE A 161 -3.06 -11.55 -6.27
CA PHE A 161 -4.11 -10.72 -5.67
C PHE A 161 -4.60 -9.64 -6.65
N TRP A 162 -3.69 -9.08 -7.44
CA TRP A 162 -3.94 -7.96 -8.36
C TRP A 162 -4.29 -8.38 -9.79
N GLN A 163 -4.20 -9.67 -10.13
CA GLN A 163 -4.31 -10.16 -11.51
C GLN A 163 -5.61 -9.75 -12.22
N ASN A 164 -6.72 -9.63 -11.48
CA ASN A 164 -8.04 -9.30 -12.02
C ASN A 164 -8.45 -7.85 -11.76
N TRP A 165 -7.50 -7.01 -11.34
CA TRP A 165 -7.75 -5.59 -11.11
C TRP A 165 -7.36 -4.78 -12.32
N GLU A 166 -8.24 -3.88 -12.72
CA GLU A 166 -7.88 -2.82 -13.64
C GLU A 166 -7.19 -1.69 -12.88
N HIS A 167 -6.31 -0.95 -13.56
CA HIS A 167 -5.50 0.09 -12.90
C HIS A 167 -6.35 1.18 -12.22
N TRP A 168 -7.53 1.50 -12.75
CA TRP A 168 -8.46 2.48 -12.18
C TRP A 168 -9.24 1.96 -10.97
N GLU A 169 -9.26 0.64 -10.75
CA GLU A 169 -9.93 0.03 -9.60
C GLU A 169 -9.03 0.07 -8.35
N ILE A 170 -7.71 0.25 -8.54
CA ILE A 170 -6.75 0.32 -7.44
C ILE A 170 -7.03 1.60 -6.61
N PRO A 171 -7.44 1.46 -5.34
CA PRO A 171 -7.82 2.60 -4.52
C PRO A 171 -6.64 3.53 -4.26
N GLY A 172 -6.92 4.83 -4.26
CA GLY A 172 -5.89 5.83 -3.95
C GLY A 172 -4.76 5.87 -4.96
N MET A 173 -5.06 5.75 -6.27
CA MET A 173 -4.13 5.82 -7.41
C MET A 173 -3.03 6.91 -7.29
N SER A 174 -3.28 8.00 -6.56
CA SER A 174 -2.30 9.06 -6.30
C SER A 174 -1.15 8.68 -5.37
N LEU A 175 -1.29 7.62 -4.56
CA LEU A 175 -0.35 7.25 -3.49
C LEU A 175 0.38 5.93 -3.74
N ILE A 176 -0.16 5.08 -4.61
CA ILE A 176 0.38 3.74 -4.84
C ILE A 176 0.86 3.64 -6.29
N ALA A 177 2.12 3.97 -6.53
CA ALA A 177 2.82 3.51 -7.73
C ALA A 177 3.17 2.02 -7.56
N ILE A 178 2.16 1.15 -7.40
CA ILE A 178 2.39 -0.29 -7.55
C ILE A 178 2.71 -0.49 -9.03
N SER A 179 3.95 -0.88 -9.29
CA SER A 179 4.33 -1.45 -10.58
C SER A 179 3.50 -2.71 -10.77
N VAL A 180 2.41 -2.61 -11.54
CA VAL A 180 1.91 -3.75 -12.29
C VAL A 180 3.12 -4.28 -13.07
N SER A 181 3.38 -5.58 -12.96
CA SER A 181 4.51 -6.26 -13.60
C SER A 181 4.76 -5.70 -15.01
N LYS A 182 6.03 -5.41 -15.36
CA LYS A 182 6.43 -4.85 -16.67
C LYS A 182 5.82 -5.55 -17.88
N HIS A 183 5.33 -6.78 -17.72
CA HIS A 183 4.64 -7.54 -18.75
C HIS A 183 3.22 -7.06 -19.09
N GLN A 184 2.60 -6.18 -18.29
CA GLN A 184 1.17 -5.86 -18.42
C GLN A 184 0.87 -4.39 -18.77
N LEU A 185 1.82 -3.48 -18.55
CA LEU A 185 1.66 -2.07 -18.94
C LEU A 185 2.26 -1.84 -20.32
N ARG A 186 1.40 -1.46 -21.30
CA ARG A 186 1.86 -0.97 -22.60
C ARG A 186 2.64 0.34 -22.39
N GLU A 187 3.69 0.58 -23.18
CA GLU A 187 4.56 1.77 -23.04
C GLU A 187 3.81 3.11 -22.98
N GLU A 188 2.62 3.18 -23.58
CA GLU A 188 1.74 4.35 -23.56
C GLU A 188 1.17 4.65 -22.17
N GLN A 189 0.85 3.63 -21.37
CA GLN A 189 0.35 3.81 -20.01
C GLN A 189 1.45 4.31 -19.06
N ILE A 190 2.70 3.87 -19.27
CA ILE A 190 3.86 4.38 -18.54
C ILE A 190 4.06 5.86 -18.86
N ARG A 191 3.97 6.26 -20.14
CA ARG A 191 4.04 7.67 -20.54
C ARG A 191 2.93 8.51 -19.93
N TYR A 192 1.70 7.99 -19.86
CA TYR A 192 0.58 8.68 -19.24
C TYR A 192 0.81 8.92 -17.74
N LEU A 193 1.25 7.91 -16.99
CA LEU A 193 1.55 8.03 -15.55
C LEU A 193 2.69 9.01 -15.26
N VAL A 194 3.75 9.02 -16.09
CA VAL A 194 4.85 9.99 -15.99
C VAL A 194 4.37 11.42 -16.28
N SER A 195 3.48 11.61 -17.26
CA SER A 195 2.93 12.93 -17.57
C SER A 195 2.03 13.49 -16.46
N PHE A 196 1.27 12.63 -15.77
CA PHE A 196 0.41 13.01 -14.65
C PHE A 196 1.22 13.30 -13.37
N GLY A 197 2.26 12.50 -13.09
CA GLY A 197 3.19 12.75 -11.98
C GLY A 197 3.97 14.07 -12.14
N GLY A 198 4.30 14.46 -13.38
CA GLY A 198 4.93 15.74 -13.68
C GLY A 198 4.02 16.96 -13.48
N GLN A 199 2.70 16.81 -13.65
CA GLN A 199 1.75 17.91 -13.43
C GLN A 199 1.46 18.18 -11.94
N LEU A 200 1.56 17.16 -11.07
CA LEU A 200 1.37 17.32 -9.62
C LEU A 200 2.56 18.02 -8.93
N LEU A 201 3.78 17.91 -9.48
CA LEU A 201 4.96 18.63 -8.96
C LEU A 201 5.01 20.12 -9.40
N HIS A 202 4.19 20.52 -10.37
CA HIS A 202 4.07 21.92 -10.79
C HIS A 202 2.86 22.66 -10.18
N ALA A 203 2.01 21.98 -9.42
CA ALA A 203 0.77 22.55 -8.87
C ALA A 203 0.91 23.14 -7.45
N SER A 204 2.13 23.24 -6.92
CA SER A 204 2.43 24.00 -5.69
C SER A 204 3.06 25.37 -6.02
N CYS A 205 2.41 26.13 -6.91
CA CYS A 205 2.53 27.58 -6.93
C CYS A 205 1.36 28.21 -7.71
N SER A 206 0.84 29.32 -7.18
CA SER A 206 -0.16 30.22 -7.77
C SER A 206 -1.65 29.90 -7.55
N ILE A 207 -2.20 30.60 -6.57
CA ILE A 207 -3.59 31.05 -6.46
C ILE A 207 -4.01 31.78 -7.76
N SER A 208 -5.19 31.46 -8.31
CA SER A 208 -6.26 32.42 -8.66
C SER A 208 -7.27 31.85 -9.66
N LEU A 209 -8.54 31.87 -9.24
CA LEU A 209 -9.81 32.03 -9.98
C LEU A 209 -9.85 31.69 -11.48
N TYR A 210 -10.75 30.79 -11.90
CA TYR A 210 -11.83 31.09 -12.89
C TYR A 210 -12.88 29.94 -12.95
N SER A 211 -14.10 30.30 -12.53
CA SER A 211 -15.43 29.92 -13.05
C SER A 211 -15.77 28.50 -13.52
N CYS A 212 -16.66 27.87 -12.76
CA CYS A 212 -17.90 27.19 -13.16
C CYS A 212 -18.41 27.49 -14.60
N VAL A 213 -18.62 26.45 -15.44
CA VAL A 213 -19.78 26.29 -16.36
C VAL A 213 -19.98 24.79 -16.71
N SER A 214 -21.06 24.21 -16.18
CA SER A 214 -22.11 23.41 -16.86
C SER A 214 -21.76 22.42 -17.99
N ARG A 215 -22.15 21.14 -17.83
CA ARG A 215 -23.32 20.53 -18.53
C ARG A 215 -23.54 19.06 -18.19
N TYR A 216 -24.65 18.82 -17.49
CA TYR A 216 -25.48 17.61 -17.59
C TYR A 216 -26.10 17.49 -19.00
N ARG A 217 -26.35 16.24 -19.46
CA ARG A 217 -27.24 15.72 -20.54
C ARG A 217 -26.46 14.64 -21.31
N HIS A 218 -27.00 13.49 -21.71
CA HIS A 218 -28.31 12.84 -21.59
C HIS A 218 -28.10 11.36 -21.92
N LEU A 219 -28.94 10.49 -21.33
CA LEU A 219 -29.56 9.29 -21.90
C LEU A 219 -29.09 8.81 -23.29
N GLN A 220 -28.73 7.52 -23.36
CA GLN A 220 -29.44 6.53 -24.19
C GLN A 220 -29.47 5.19 -23.46
#